data_AF-A0A411YIX4-F1
#
_entry.id   AF-A0A411YIX4-F1
#
_cell.length_a   1.000
_cell.length_b   1.000
_cell.length_c   1.000
_cell.angle_alpha   90.00
_cell.angle_beta   90.00
_cell.angle_gamma   90.00
#
_symmetry.space_group_name_H-M   'P 1'
#
loop_
_entity.id
_entity.type
_entity.pdbx_description
1 polymer ?
#
loop_
_entity_poly.entity_id
_entity_poly.type
_entity_poly.pdbx_seq_one_letter_code
_entity_poly.pdbx_strand_id
1 'polypeptide(L)'
;MGLDVVGMAVSAERVVRHEDARLERPDLADHPPHRLIDVRLPEAVRRVVRRLAHHPGVPVAEQPGALRAEDVEGGRELLAPDRREPRPDLVGIHAGPHDLTLLTAGTGDDTHAQAAIGCRRDRAPGADDLIVRVGVHTEQPGSGRCQHGTLPSPTWWPRPFERTRLAAPRSRGVLSSPQRPGGPVTNTCYRLVDEPRELRSALSSLGDPPEVAVDVERADWNRYFRTAALVQVGASGQVLLVDPLAIDDLAPLATFLQPRSVILHAMENDLAPLEADDVVPPNVEDTAIAAAILGLPTGLGALHRELLGIELEADKAAMQRADWEARPLTDAMLAYAAEDVVHLLDLWAALRDRLETSGRWHWYVQEREAERAQPSVEDRRSWGRLKGIGRLDPRARGRARALWETREELAKSTDTAPSRIVGDKVIVDLAADPPSSPRQLGARGVRRQAVHRFGDQIVDALARAPEQPLGRRAERRATDDDRAAAERLRAVRAAIAEELGIDAGVLCPSRTLLDGVLADPGSGEELREALGLRSWQWDLLREPFCEALGIGPAGTAPERSDRDEERSPDDA
;
A
#
# COMPACT_ATOMS: atom_id res chain seq x y z
N MET A 1 -5.21 39.61 -16.66
CA MET A 1 -3.87 38.98 -16.57
C MET A 1 -4.10 37.58 -16.05
N GLY A 2 -3.60 36.60 -16.79
CA GLY A 2 -4.03 35.21 -16.74
C GLY A 2 -3.65 34.46 -15.47
N LEU A 3 -4.48 33.47 -15.15
CA LEU A 3 -4.04 32.23 -14.53
C LEU A 3 -4.07 31.18 -15.64
N ASP A 4 -2.89 30.74 -16.05
CA ASP A 4 -2.72 29.56 -16.91
C ASP A 4 -3.07 28.32 -16.08
N VAL A 5 -4.19 27.68 -16.40
CA VAL A 5 -4.47 26.32 -15.96
C VAL A 5 -4.15 25.40 -17.13
N VAL A 6 -3.05 24.67 -17.03
CA VAL A 6 -2.70 23.59 -17.94
C VAL A 6 -3.57 22.37 -17.58
N GLY A 7 -4.68 22.20 -18.29
CA GLY A 7 -5.55 21.03 -18.17
C GLY A 7 -5.18 19.95 -19.19
N MET A 8 -4.81 18.75 -18.69
CA MET A 8 -4.59 17.55 -19.50
C MET A 8 -5.93 16.94 -19.92
N ALA A 9 -6.07 16.55 -21.20
CA ALA A 9 -7.26 15.84 -21.68
C ALA A 9 -7.17 14.34 -21.33
N VAL A 10 -8.19 13.81 -20.65
CA VAL A 10 -8.39 12.37 -20.43
C VAL A 10 -9.56 11.93 -21.31
N SER A 11 -9.37 10.90 -22.14
CA SER A 11 -10.42 10.29 -22.95
C SER A 11 -11.49 9.64 -22.06
N ALA A 12 -12.76 9.89 -22.33
CA ALA A 12 -13.85 9.24 -21.62
C ALA A 12 -13.98 7.77 -22.05
N GLU A 13 -13.63 6.83 -21.16
CA GLU A 13 -14.05 5.44 -21.26
C GLU A 13 -15.45 5.25 -20.68
N ARG A 14 -16.24 4.39 -21.34
CA ARG A 14 -17.61 4.08 -20.95
C ARG A 14 -17.59 3.02 -19.85
N VAL A 15 -17.84 3.40 -18.60
CA VAL A 15 -17.96 2.45 -17.49
C VAL A 15 -19.39 1.96 -17.39
N VAL A 16 -19.63 0.68 -17.67
CA VAL A 16 -20.89 -0.02 -17.39
C VAL A 16 -20.75 -0.66 -16.01
N ARG A 17 -21.60 -0.31 -15.04
CA ARG A 17 -21.56 -0.91 -13.71
C ARG A 17 -22.47 -2.13 -13.66
N HIS A 18 -22.20 -3.07 -12.75
CA HIS A 18 -23.00 -4.29 -12.58
C HIS A 18 -24.48 -3.99 -12.31
N GLU A 19 -24.76 -2.86 -11.67
CA GLU A 19 -26.10 -2.33 -11.40
C GLU A 19 -26.87 -1.89 -12.66
N ASP A 20 -26.18 -1.65 -13.78
CA ASP A 20 -26.77 -1.25 -15.07
C ASP A 20 -27.17 -2.46 -15.94
N ALA A 21 -26.83 -3.68 -15.53
CA ALA A 21 -27.15 -4.91 -16.25
C ALA A 21 -28.07 -5.79 -15.38
N ARG A 22 -29.35 -5.88 -15.73
CA ARG A 22 -30.26 -6.87 -15.11
C ARG A 22 -30.34 -8.13 -15.97
N LEU A 23 -30.17 -9.28 -15.32
CA LEU A 23 -30.45 -10.59 -15.91
C LEU A 23 -31.95 -10.88 -15.74
N GLU A 24 -32.69 -11.01 -16.84
CA GLU A 24 -34.03 -11.60 -16.76
C GLU A 24 -33.92 -13.13 -16.60
N ARG A 25 -34.69 -13.70 -15.66
CA ARG A 25 -34.86 -15.14 -15.54
C ARG A 25 -35.92 -15.60 -16.55
N PRO A 26 -35.68 -16.65 -17.35
CA PRO A 26 -36.62 -17.09 -18.36
C PRO A 26 -37.71 -17.96 -17.71
N ASP A 27 -38.89 -17.39 -17.50
CA ASP A 27 -40.11 -18.20 -17.38
C ASP A 27 -40.93 -18.05 -18.66
N LEU A 28 -41.26 -19.22 -19.24
CA LEU A 28 -42.16 -19.50 -20.37
C LEU A 28 -41.58 -19.40 -21.80
N ALA A 29 -41.43 -20.62 -22.34
CA ALA A 29 -41.46 -21.11 -23.72
C ALA A 29 -41.52 -20.12 -24.91
N ASP A 30 -40.68 -20.44 -25.90
CA ASP A 30 -40.69 -20.02 -27.31
C ASP A 30 -39.90 -18.76 -27.72
N HIS A 31 -38.56 -18.77 -27.57
CA HIS A 31 -37.65 -17.97 -28.42
C HIS A 31 -36.29 -18.66 -28.68
N PRO A 32 -35.70 -18.54 -29.91
CA PRO A 32 -34.50 -19.26 -30.35
C PRO A 32 -33.18 -18.72 -29.74
N PRO A 33 -32.08 -19.51 -29.72
CA PRO A 33 -30.88 -19.19 -28.95
C PRO A 33 -29.95 -18.26 -29.73
N HIS A 34 -30.04 -16.96 -29.46
CA HIS A 34 -28.97 -15.99 -29.69
C HIS A 34 -29.16 -14.86 -28.68
N ARG A 35 -28.14 -14.65 -27.84
CA ARG A 35 -28.07 -13.62 -26.80
C ARG A 35 -28.39 -12.23 -27.36
N LEU A 36 -29.27 -11.50 -26.69
CA LEU A 36 -29.37 -10.04 -26.71
C LEU A 36 -29.24 -9.55 -25.26
N ILE A 37 -28.17 -8.81 -24.96
CA ILE A 37 -28.13 -7.94 -23.79
C ILE A 37 -28.86 -6.66 -24.24
N ASP A 38 -30.03 -6.40 -23.67
CA ASP A 38 -30.77 -5.18 -23.95
C ASP A 38 -30.20 -4.04 -23.09
N VAL A 39 -29.41 -3.16 -23.70
CA VAL A 39 -28.86 -1.97 -23.04
C VAL A 39 -29.88 -0.85 -23.23
N ARG A 40 -30.74 -0.60 -22.24
CA ARG A 40 -31.62 0.58 -22.28
C ARG A 40 -30.79 1.86 -22.16
N LEU A 41 -31.16 2.87 -22.95
CA LEU A 41 -30.50 4.18 -22.95
C LEU A 41 -30.76 4.94 -21.63
N PRO A 42 -29.79 5.75 -21.15
CA PRO A 42 -29.91 6.49 -19.90
C PRO A 42 -31.01 7.58 -19.96
N GLU A 43 -31.75 7.76 -18.86
CA GLU A 43 -32.92 8.65 -18.70
C GLU A 43 -32.63 10.17 -18.75
N ALA A 44 -31.46 10.62 -19.25
CA ALA A 44 -31.20 12.04 -19.47
C ALA A 44 -30.17 12.28 -20.60
N VAL A 45 -30.53 13.10 -21.58
CA VAL A 45 -29.64 13.56 -22.66
C VAL A 45 -29.25 15.02 -22.41
N ARG A 46 -27.94 15.32 -22.38
CA ARG A 46 -27.44 16.71 -22.32
C ARG A 46 -27.22 17.25 -23.72
N ARG A 47 -27.78 18.43 -24.03
CA ARG A 47 -27.60 19.11 -25.31
C ARG A 47 -26.50 20.18 -25.20
N VAL A 48 -25.40 19.99 -25.94
CA VAL A 48 -24.35 21.01 -26.11
C VAL A 48 -24.68 21.82 -27.36
N VAL A 49 -24.77 23.15 -27.22
CA VAL A 49 -24.99 24.05 -28.37
C VAL A 49 -23.68 24.77 -28.66
N ARG A 50 -23.12 24.57 -29.86
CA ARG A 50 -22.01 25.39 -30.36
C ARG A 50 -22.49 26.83 -30.56
N ARG A 51 -21.90 27.80 -29.86
CA ARG A 51 -21.85 29.18 -30.34
C ARG A 51 -20.45 29.51 -30.82
N LEU A 52 -20.38 30.20 -31.96
CA LEU A 52 -19.15 30.76 -32.50
C LEU A 52 -18.65 31.89 -31.58
N ALA A 53 -17.61 31.62 -30.81
CA ALA A 53 -16.63 32.66 -30.51
C ALA A 53 -15.67 32.70 -31.71
N HIS A 54 -15.27 33.89 -32.17
CA HIS A 54 -14.55 34.13 -33.41
C HIS A 54 -13.10 33.57 -33.42
N HIS A 55 -12.93 32.25 -33.38
CA HIS A 55 -11.67 31.55 -33.65
C HIS A 55 -11.97 30.11 -34.14
N PRO A 56 -11.32 29.63 -35.22
CA PRO A 56 -11.60 28.27 -35.73
C PRO A 56 -11.04 27.25 -34.74
N GLY A 57 -11.91 26.42 -34.15
CA GLY A 57 -11.51 25.19 -33.47
C GLY A 57 -11.94 25.00 -32.02
N VAL A 58 -12.54 26.00 -31.35
CA VAL A 58 -12.88 25.87 -29.92
C VAL A 58 -14.40 25.98 -29.70
N PRO A 59 -15.10 24.88 -29.34
CA PRO A 59 -16.47 24.96 -28.84
C PRO A 59 -16.48 25.34 -27.35
N VAL A 60 -17.29 26.32 -26.98
CA VAL A 60 -17.60 26.65 -25.57
C VAL A 60 -18.84 25.84 -25.14
N ALA A 61 -18.78 25.22 -23.96
CA ALA A 61 -19.93 24.54 -23.34
C ALA A 61 -20.50 25.41 -22.21
N GLU A 62 -21.80 25.66 -22.25
CA GLU A 62 -22.58 26.21 -21.14
C GLU A 62 -23.60 25.14 -20.70
N GLN A 63 -23.96 25.11 -19.41
CA GLN A 63 -25.00 24.21 -18.90
C GLN A 63 -26.39 24.83 -19.05
N PRO A 64 -27.34 24.21 -19.78
CA PRO A 64 -28.75 24.38 -19.51
C PRO A 64 -29.32 23.14 -18.78
N GLY A 65 -30.33 23.38 -17.93
CA GLY A 65 -30.93 22.41 -17.02
C GLY A 65 -31.49 21.14 -17.66
N ALA A 66 -31.63 20.10 -16.84
CA ALA A 66 -32.08 18.76 -17.23
C ALA A 66 -33.50 18.75 -17.82
N LEU A 67 -33.69 18.02 -18.92
CA LEU A 67 -35.00 17.66 -19.49
C LEU A 67 -35.32 16.20 -19.13
N ARG A 68 -36.60 15.91 -18.83
CA ARG A 68 -37.09 14.55 -18.56
C ARG A 68 -37.46 13.84 -19.86
N ALA A 69 -37.28 12.52 -19.88
CA ALA A 69 -37.46 11.65 -21.05
C ALA A 69 -38.89 11.61 -21.64
N GLU A 70 -39.84 12.26 -20.99
CA GLU A 70 -41.26 12.35 -21.37
C GLU A 70 -41.51 13.39 -22.48
N ASP A 71 -40.58 14.33 -22.69
CA ASP A 71 -40.73 15.46 -23.63
C ASP A 71 -40.31 15.15 -25.09
N VAL A 72 -39.97 13.90 -25.41
CA VAL A 72 -39.57 13.48 -26.76
C VAL A 72 -40.68 12.64 -27.40
N GLU A 73 -41.77 13.29 -27.82
CA GLU A 73 -42.72 12.70 -28.76
C GLU A 73 -42.12 12.66 -30.17
N GLY A 74 -41.92 11.46 -30.71
CA GLY A 74 -41.53 11.29 -32.11
C GLY A 74 -40.86 9.96 -32.40
N GLY A 75 -41.56 8.85 -32.15
CA GLY A 75 -41.12 7.54 -32.61
C GLY A 75 -41.05 7.47 -34.14
N ARG A 76 -39.94 6.96 -34.66
CA ARG A 76 -39.86 6.02 -35.80
C ARG A 76 -38.40 5.63 -36.12
N GLU A 77 -38.16 4.32 -36.04
CA GLU A 77 -37.18 3.48 -36.76
C GLU A 77 -35.75 4.02 -36.97
N LEU A 78 -34.78 3.46 -36.24
CA LEU A 78 -33.42 3.29 -36.74
C LEU A 78 -33.17 1.79 -36.95
N LEU A 79 -33.03 1.43 -38.21
CA LEU A 79 -32.91 0.09 -38.76
C LEU A 79 -31.68 -0.68 -38.23
N ALA A 80 -31.78 -2.01 -38.31
CA ALA A 80 -30.74 -2.99 -37.98
C ALA A 80 -29.38 -2.70 -38.65
N PRO A 81 -28.25 -3.06 -38.02
CA PRO A 81 -26.92 -2.79 -38.57
C PRO A 81 -26.62 -3.71 -39.77
N ASP A 82 -26.48 -3.13 -40.96
CA ASP A 82 -25.94 -3.80 -42.14
C ASP A 82 -24.46 -4.17 -41.92
N ARG A 83 -24.09 -5.43 -42.20
CA ARG A 83 -22.78 -6.04 -41.90
C ARG A 83 -21.83 -6.01 -43.11
N ARG A 84 -21.71 -4.88 -43.81
CA ARG A 84 -20.84 -4.77 -45.00
C ARG A 84 -19.96 -3.52 -45.10
N GLU A 85 -19.58 -2.93 -43.98
CA GLU A 85 -18.52 -1.90 -43.96
C GLU A 85 -17.47 -2.17 -42.88
N PRO A 86 -16.16 -2.17 -43.22
CA PRO A 86 -15.09 -2.22 -42.22
C PRO A 86 -14.92 -0.82 -41.62
N ARG A 87 -15.13 -0.68 -40.30
CA ARG A 87 -14.76 0.54 -39.58
C ARG A 87 -13.27 0.46 -39.20
N PRO A 88 -12.45 1.48 -39.50
CA PRO A 88 -11.00 1.42 -39.27
C PRO A 88 -10.59 1.62 -37.80
N ASP A 89 -11.53 1.91 -36.90
CA ASP A 89 -11.19 2.47 -35.58
C ASP A 89 -11.65 1.59 -34.40
N LEU A 90 -11.96 0.31 -34.63
CA LEU A 90 -12.26 -0.64 -33.56
C LEU A 90 -11.04 -1.52 -33.27
N VAL A 91 -10.17 -1.07 -32.37
CA VAL A 91 -8.87 -1.73 -32.08
C VAL A 91 -8.98 -2.87 -31.06
N GLY A 92 -10.17 -3.14 -30.51
CA GLY A 92 -10.42 -4.35 -29.71
C GLY A 92 -11.50 -4.18 -28.66
N ILE A 93 -12.00 -5.31 -28.14
CA ILE A 93 -12.86 -5.38 -26.96
C ILE A 93 -12.07 -6.18 -25.92
N HIS A 94 -11.70 -5.57 -24.80
CA HIS A 94 -11.06 -6.27 -23.69
C HIS A 94 -12.10 -6.58 -22.61
N ALA A 95 -12.36 -7.87 -22.40
CA ALA A 95 -13.00 -8.37 -21.20
C ALA A 95 -11.90 -8.92 -20.28
N GLY A 96 -11.63 -8.26 -19.17
CA GLY A 96 -10.68 -8.73 -18.16
C GLY A 96 -11.29 -9.85 -17.30
N PRO A 97 -10.50 -10.85 -16.86
CA PRO A 97 -11.00 -11.93 -16.03
C PRO A 97 -11.11 -11.47 -14.57
N HIS A 98 -12.27 -11.72 -13.96
CA HIS A 98 -12.37 -11.84 -12.51
C HIS A 98 -12.97 -13.20 -12.15
N ASP A 99 -12.22 -13.87 -11.28
CA ASP A 99 -12.55 -14.99 -10.41
C ASP A 99 -12.70 -16.40 -11.03
N LEU A 100 -11.58 -17.13 -11.10
CA LEU A 100 -11.52 -18.55 -11.48
C LEU A 100 -11.57 -19.51 -10.26
N THR A 101 -11.98 -19.05 -9.07
CA THR A 101 -12.00 -19.91 -7.87
C THR A 101 -13.21 -20.86 -7.76
N LEU A 102 -14.03 -21.02 -8.80
CA LEU A 102 -15.23 -21.87 -8.75
C LEU A 102 -15.20 -23.18 -9.56
N LEU A 103 -14.05 -23.66 -10.05
CA LEU A 103 -13.99 -24.99 -10.67
C LEU A 103 -12.79 -25.80 -10.17
N THR A 104 -13.01 -26.58 -9.11
CA THR A 104 -12.23 -27.79 -8.84
C THR A 104 -13.14 -29.01 -8.96
N ALA A 105 -12.74 -29.97 -9.80
CA ALA A 105 -12.47 -31.39 -9.47
C ALA A 105 -12.90 -32.38 -10.57
N GLY A 106 -11.98 -33.30 -10.93
CA GLY A 106 -12.28 -34.64 -11.46
C GLY A 106 -11.62 -34.98 -12.80
N THR A 107 -10.33 -35.35 -12.85
CA THR A 107 -9.74 -36.72 -12.79
C THR A 107 -9.90 -37.60 -14.05
N GLY A 108 -8.78 -38.11 -14.60
CA GLY A 108 -8.70 -39.47 -15.15
C GLY A 108 -8.00 -39.70 -16.50
N ASP A 109 -6.66 -39.80 -16.47
CA ASP A 109 -5.73 -40.74 -17.13
C ASP A 109 -5.90 -41.30 -18.58
N ASP A 110 -4.81 -41.07 -19.34
CA ASP A 110 -3.95 -42.02 -20.09
C ASP A 110 -4.27 -42.68 -21.46
N THR A 111 -3.26 -42.50 -22.34
CA THR A 111 -2.68 -43.43 -23.36
C THR A 111 -3.12 -43.43 -24.85
N HIS A 112 -2.20 -42.87 -25.66
CA HIS A 112 -1.59 -43.36 -26.92
C HIS A 112 -2.38 -43.82 -28.18
N ALA A 113 -1.97 -43.17 -29.30
CA ALA A 113 -1.60 -43.73 -30.62
C ALA A 113 -2.62 -43.87 -31.79
N GLN A 114 -2.41 -42.98 -32.78
CA GLN A 114 -2.36 -43.18 -34.24
C GLN A 114 -3.55 -43.72 -35.07
N ALA A 115 -3.92 -42.85 -36.03
CA ALA A 115 -4.18 -43.09 -37.46
C ALA A 115 -5.62 -43.36 -37.99
N ALA A 116 -6.09 -42.35 -38.72
CA ALA A 116 -6.59 -42.40 -40.11
C ALA A 116 -8.03 -42.88 -40.45
N ILE A 117 -8.79 -41.90 -40.95
CA ILE A 117 -9.76 -41.93 -42.07
C ILE A 117 -11.18 -42.48 -41.79
N GLY A 118 -12.20 -41.65 -42.10
CA GLY A 118 -13.53 -42.16 -42.48
C GLY A 118 -14.71 -41.21 -42.25
N CYS A 119 -15.07 -40.47 -43.29
CA CYS A 119 -16.22 -39.56 -43.42
C CYS A 119 -17.58 -39.90 -42.76
N ARG A 120 -18.24 -38.80 -42.32
CA ARG A 120 -19.68 -38.41 -42.39
C ARG A 120 -20.70 -38.87 -41.31
N ARG A 121 -21.21 -37.83 -40.62
CA ARG A 121 -22.59 -37.59 -40.09
C ARG A 121 -23.02 -38.52 -38.94
N ASP A 122 -23.57 -38.09 -37.79
CA ASP A 122 -24.37 -36.92 -37.40
C ASP A 122 -24.28 -36.68 -35.87
N ARG A 123 -24.62 -35.44 -35.45
CA ARG A 123 -24.89 -34.91 -34.08
C ARG A 123 -23.70 -34.38 -33.26
N ALA A 124 -23.82 -33.07 -32.98
CA ALA A 124 -22.90 -32.21 -32.25
C ALA A 124 -22.99 -32.43 -30.72
N PRO A 125 -21.84 -32.55 -30.03
CA PRO A 125 -21.68 -32.24 -28.61
C PRO A 125 -21.53 -30.72 -28.40
N GLY A 126 -21.97 -30.23 -27.25
CA GLY A 126 -21.99 -28.82 -26.88
C GLY A 126 -20.61 -28.16 -26.89
N ALA A 127 -20.58 -26.93 -27.37
CA ALA A 127 -19.43 -26.04 -27.35
C ALA A 127 -19.41 -25.25 -26.04
N ASP A 128 -18.33 -25.37 -25.27
CA ASP A 128 -17.82 -24.34 -24.35
C ASP A 128 -16.35 -24.61 -23.98
N ASP A 129 -15.48 -24.84 -24.98
CA ASP A 129 -14.02 -24.87 -24.79
C ASP A 129 -13.31 -24.06 -25.91
N LEU A 130 -12.53 -23.04 -25.51
CA LEU A 130 -11.65 -22.26 -26.39
C LEU A 130 -10.20 -22.70 -26.17
N ILE A 131 -9.59 -23.32 -27.18
CA ILE A 131 -8.14 -23.58 -27.24
C ILE A 131 -7.46 -22.38 -27.91
N VAL A 132 -6.58 -21.67 -27.19
CA VAL A 132 -5.72 -20.64 -27.78
C VAL A 132 -4.30 -21.20 -27.97
N ARG A 133 -3.85 -21.21 -29.22
CA ARG A 133 -2.48 -21.55 -29.61
C ARG A 133 -1.74 -20.24 -29.91
N VAL A 134 -0.78 -19.86 -29.07
CA VAL A 134 0.05 -18.68 -29.30
C VAL A 134 1.23 -19.08 -30.18
N GLY A 135 1.24 -18.59 -31.43
CA GLY A 135 2.40 -18.63 -32.31
C GLY A 135 3.17 -17.32 -32.18
N VAL A 136 4.41 -17.37 -31.71
CA VAL A 136 5.33 -16.24 -31.76
C VAL A 136 5.93 -16.20 -33.16
N HIS A 137 5.77 -15.07 -33.86
CA HIS A 137 6.52 -14.82 -35.08
C HIS A 137 8.00 -14.67 -34.75
N THR A 138 8.78 -15.68 -35.12
CA THR A 138 10.24 -15.65 -35.15
C THR A 138 10.69 -14.78 -36.34
N GLU A 139 11.27 -13.61 -36.09
CA GLU A 139 12.25 -13.05 -37.03
C GLU A 139 13.59 -13.72 -36.76
N GLN A 140 14.12 -14.37 -37.80
CA GLN A 140 15.40 -15.07 -37.73
C GLN A 140 16.59 -14.09 -37.79
N PRO A 141 17.70 -14.42 -37.10
CA PRO A 141 18.90 -13.61 -37.04
C PRO A 141 19.79 -13.79 -38.29
N GLY A 142 20.26 -12.67 -38.83
CA GLY A 142 21.34 -12.62 -39.80
C GLY A 142 22.69 -12.90 -39.14
N SER A 143 23.38 -13.91 -39.67
CA SER A 143 24.73 -14.34 -39.31
C SER A 143 25.79 -13.25 -39.52
N GLY A 144 26.61 -13.00 -38.50
CA GLY A 144 27.85 -12.22 -38.61
C GLY A 144 28.85 -12.59 -37.49
N ARG A 145 29.80 -13.47 -37.80
CA ARG A 145 31.02 -13.69 -36.99
C ARG A 145 31.99 -12.53 -37.22
N CYS A 146 32.71 -12.13 -36.15
CA CYS A 146 34.13 -11.70 -36.11
C CYS A 146 34.46 -11.33 -34.65
N GLN A 147 35.18 -12.18 -33.90
CA GLN A 147 36.64 -12.21 -33.70
C GLN A 147 37.25 -11.08 -32.86
N HIS A 148 38.10 -11.53 -31.92
CA HIS A 148 38.82 -10.81 -30.87
C HIS A 148 39.66 -9.61 -31.32
N GLY A 149 39.77 -8.62 -30.43
CA GLY A 149 40.80 -7.58 -30.46
C GLY A 149 40.93 -6.91 -29.09
N THR A 150 42.15 -6.90 -28.55
CA THR A 150 42.54 -6.55 -27.18
C THR A 150 43.17 -5.15 -27.11
N LEU A 151 43.15 -4.53 -25.91
CA LEU A 151 44.02 -3.45 -25.35
C LEU A 151 43.63 -1.98 -25.63
N PRO A 152 44.10 -1.00 -24.82
CA PRO A 152 44.12 -0.92 -23.35
C PRO A 152 43.66 0.46 -22.80
N SER A 153 43.69 0.61 -21.47
CA SER A 153 43.47 1.79 -20.62
C SER A 153 44.25 3.06 -21.01
N PRO A 154 43.91 4.24 -20.42
CA PRO A 154 44.67 4.64 -19.23
C PRO A 154 43.86 5.35 -18.12
N THR A 155 44.28 5.04 -16.89
CA THR A 155 44.19 5.78 -15.62
C THR A 155 44.57 7.27 -15.75
N TRP A 156 43.98 8.17 -14.95
CA TRP A 156 44.68 9.27 -14.24
C TRP A 156 43.73 10.04 -13.28
N TRP A 157 44.15 10.18 -12.01
CA TRP A 157 43.78 11.17 -10.97
C TRP A 157 45.09 11.61 -10.30
N PRO A 158 45.27 12.85 -9.75
CA PRO A 158 44.46 13.40 -8.64
C PRO A 158 44.22 14.94 -8.59
N ARG A 159 43.42 15.33 -7.58
CA ARG A 159 42.94 16.65 -7.05
C ARG A 159 44.05 17.68 -6.68
N PRO A 160 43.82 18.95 -6.23
CA PRO A 160 42.62 19.50 -5.53
C PRO A 160 42.18 20.99 -5.79
N PHE A 161 41.04 21.29 -5.15
CA PHE A 161 40.38 22.56 -4.76
C PHE A 161 41.11 23.91 -4.95
N GLU A 162 40.40 24.90 -5.49
CA GLU A 162 40.24 26.24 -4.87
C GLU A 162 39.04 27.04 -5.44
N ARG A 163 38.41 27.84 -4.57
CA ARG A 163 37.22 28.68 -4.80
C ARG A 163 37.62 30.06 -5.32
N THR A 164 37.00 30.55 -6.41
CA THR A 164 36.72 32.00 -6.57
C THR A 164 35.49 32.25 -7.46
N ARG A 165 34.70 33.26 -7.07
CA ARG A 165 33.43 33.71 -7.69
C ARG A 165 33.62 34.62 -8.91
N LEU A 166 32.55 34.67 -9.72
CA LEU A 166 32.02 35.76 -10.57
C LEU A 166 32.77 36.17 -11.85
N ALA A 167 32.20 35.84 -13.01
CA ALA A 167 31.57 36.79 -13.96
C ALA A 167 31.38 36.14 -15.35
N ALA A 168 30.20 36.33 -15.94
CA ALA A 168 29.83 35.83 -17.26
C ALA A 168 30.46 36.65 -18.41
N PRO A 169 30.71 36.01 -19.56
CA PRO A 169 30.42 36.64 -20.83
C PRO A 169 29.56 35.77 -21.76
N ARG A 170 28.65 36.44 -22.45
CA ARG A 170 27.77 35.91 -23.49
C ARG A 170 28.57 35.57 -24.75
N SER A 171 28.43 34.35 -25.26
CA SER A 171 28.65 34.04 -26.68
C SER A 171 27.68 32.95 -27.14
N ARG A 172 26.98 33.27 -28.24
CA ARG A 172 26.04 32.38 -28.94
C ARG A 172 26.84 31.25 -29.60
N GLY A 173 26.67 30.03 -29.12
CA GLY A 173 27.08 28.79 -29.77
C GLY A 173 25.86 27.91 -30.01
N VAL A 174 25.69 27.45 -31.26
CA VAL A 174 24.65 26.52 -31.69
C VAL A 174 24.84 25.19 -30.95
N LEU A 175 23.94 24.86 -30.03
CA LEU A 175 23.90 23.56 -29.37
C LEU A 175 23.33 22.52 -30.34
N SER A 176 24.21 21.68 -30.88
CA SER A 176 23.80 20.40 -31.47
C SER A 176 23.22 19.53 -30.36
N SER A 177 22.02 18.99 -30.59
CA SER A 177 21.33 18.11 -29.65
C SER A 177 22.18 16.85 -29.37
N PRO A 178 22.43 16.45 -28.11
CA PRO A 178 22.96 15.13 -27.87
C PRO A 178 21.87 14.11 -28.21
N GLN A 179 22.22 13.16 -29.08
CA GLN A 179 21.41 11.97 -29.34
C GLN A 179 21.11 11.28 -28.01
N ARG A 180 19.83 10.96 -27.78
CA ARG A 180 19.39 10.14 -26.63
C ARG A 180 20.10 8.78 -26.71
N PRO A 181 20.81 8.33 -25.66
CA PRO A 181 21.11 6.91 -25.54
C PRO A 181 19.79 6.17 -25.31
N GLY A 182 19.63 5.03 -25.97
CA GLY A 182 18.51 4.10 -25.74
C GLY A 182 18.40 3.75 -24.25
N GLY A 183 17.17 3.48 -23.82
CA GLY A 183 16.82 3.29 -22.41
C GLY A 183 17.63 2.21 -21.71
N PRO A 184 17.72 2.26 -20.37
CA PRO A 184 18.47 1.26 -19.62
C PRO A 184 17.63 -0.01 -19.49
N VAL A 185 18.07 -1.08 -20.13
CA VAL A 185 17.90 -2.41 -19.56
C VAL A 185 19.10 -2.60 -18.65
N THR A 186 18.98 -2.25 -17.36
CA THR A 186 19.98 -2.62 -16.38
C THR A 186 19.87 -4.12 -16.17
N ASN A 187 20.84 -4.88 -16.68
CA ASN A 187 20.98 -6.27 -16.29
C ASN A 187 21.49 -6.28 -14.84
N THR A 188 20.56 -6.18 -13.88
CA THR A 188 20.87 -6.19 -12.45
C THR A 188 21.61 -7.48 -12.13
N CYS A 189 22.86 -7.36 -11.68
CA CYS A 189 23.67 -8.52 -11.30
C CYS A 189 23.24 -8.96 -9.91
N TYR A 190 22.35 -9.97 -9.84
CA TYR A 190 21.95 -10.60 -8.59
C TYR A 190 22.38 -12.06 -8.52
N ARG A 191 22.60 -12.55 -7.30
CA ARG A 191 22.94 -13.95 -7.02
C ARG A 191 22.07 -14.49 -5.89
N LEU A 192 21.36 -15.58 -6.15
CA LEU A 192 20.72 -16.38 -5.11
C LEU A 192 21.80 -17.12 -4.29
N VAL A 193 21.66 -17.09 -2.97
CA VAL A 193 22.52 -17.77 -2.00
C VAL A 193 21.62 -18.66 -1.14
N ASP A 194 21.50 -19.92 -1.53
CA ASP A 194 20.65 -20.94 -0.91
C ASP A 194 21.46 -22.10 -0.31
N GLU A 195 22.79 -22.00 -0.30
CA GLU A 195 23.68 -22.97 0.33
C GLU A 195 24.49 -22.35 1.49
N PRO A 196 24.48 -22.94 2.70
CA PRO A 196 25.19 -22.40 3.87
C PRO A 196 26.70 -22.17 3.64
N ARG A 197 27.33 -23.04 2.83
CA ARG A 197 28.76 -22.94 2.52
C ARG A 197 29.12 -21.72 1.67
N GLU A 198 28.16 -21.17 0.93
CA GLU A 198 28.38 -20.05 0.02
C GLU A 198 28.23 -18.70 0.72
N LEU A 199 27.40 -18.62 1.78
CA LEU A 199 27.00 -17.37 2.42
C LEU A 199 28.16 -16.43 2.76
N ARG A 200 29.19 -16.92 3.47
CA ARG A 200 30.36 -16.11 3.82
C ARG A 200 31.10 -15.58 2.59
N SER A 201 31.27 -16.43 1.58
CA SER A 201 32.00 -16.06 0.36
C SER A 201 31.21 -15.07 -0.50
N ALA A 202 29.89 -15.21 -0.54
CA ALA A 202 28.99 -14.30 -1.24
C ALA A 202 28.99 -12.93 -0.55
N LEU A 203 28.79 -12.87 0.77
CA LEU A 203 28.86 -11.60 1.52
C LEU A 203 30.21 -10.91 1.34
N SER A 204 31.30 -11.66 1.31
CA SER A 204 32.64 -11.12 1.07
C SER A 204 32.81 -10.53 -0.34
N SER A 205 32.02 -10.95 -1.34
CA SER A 205 32.10 -10.40 -2.70
C SER A 205 31.54 -8.97 -2.80
N LEU A 206 30.73 -8.56 -1.83
CA LEU A 206 30.26 -7.17 -1.67
C LEU A 206 31.35 -6.24 -1.14
N GLY A 207 32.48 -6.78 -0.67
CA GLY A 207 33.59 -6.01 -0.11
C GLY A 207 33.31 -5.52 1.32
N ASP A 208 33.82 -4.32 1.64
CA ASP A 208 33.64 -3.70 2.95
C ASP A 208 32.93 -2.33 2.86
N PRO A 209 31.68 -2.29 2.37
CA PRO A 209 30.96 -1.03 2.21
C PRO A 209 30.52 -0.48 3.57
N PRO A 210 30.54 0.85 3.79
CA PRO A 210 30.07 1.45 5.03
C PRO A 210 28.54 1.44 5.17
N GLU A 211 27.84 1.40 4.04
CA GLU A 211 26.37 1.38 3.94
C GLU A 211 25.95 0.17 3.09
N VAL A 212 24.85 -0.48 3.46
CA VAL A 212 24.30 -1.63 2.74
C VAL A 212 22.78 -1.51 2.66
N ALA A 213 22.21 -1.76 1.47
CA ALA A 213 20.78 -1.83 1.29
C ALA A 213 20.28 -3.21 1.71
N VAL A 214 19.20 -3.26 2.47
CA VAL A 214 18.54 -4.49 2.87
C VAL A 214 17.04 -4.37 2.60
N ASP A 215 16.42 -5.49 2.26
CA ASP A 215 14.97 -5.66 2.18
C ASP A 215 14.65 -7.12 2.60
N VAL A 216 13.41 -7.39 2.96
CA VAL A 216 12.97 -8.74 3.38
C VAL A 216 11.62 -9.10 2.79
N GLU A 217 11.59 -10.22 2.06
CA GLU A 217 10.34 -10.89 1.73
C GLU A 217 9.94 -11.87 2.83
N ARG A 218 8.66 -11.91 3.19
CA ARG A 218 8.19 -12.59 4.40
C ARG A 218 7.39 -13.87 4.13
N ALA A 219 7.49 -14.80 5.07
CA ALA A 219 6.70 -16.03 5.12
C ALA A 219 5.43 -15.89 6.00
N ASP A 220 4.69 -14.78 5.90
CA ASP A 220 3.63 -14.45 6.88
C ASP A 220 2.20 -14.77 6.41
N TRP A 221 2.01 -15.31 5.19
CA TRP A 221 0.69 -15.64 4.67
C TRP A 221 -0.04 -16.65 5.56
N ASN A 222 0.65 -17.72 5.97
CA ASN A 222 0.10 -18.82 6.75
C ASN A 222 0.45 -18.78 8.23
N ARG A 223 1.42 -17.96 8.64
CA ARG A 223 2.12 -18.07 9.92
C ARG A 223 1.72 -16.99 10.90
N TYR A 224 1.96 -17.26 12.18
CA TYR A 224 1.75 -16.24 13.22
C TYR A 224 2.95 -15.32 13.30
N PHE A 225 4.14 -15.91 13.32
CA PHE A 225 5.41 -15.19 13.34
C PHE A 225 5.79 -14.76 11.93
N ARG A 226 6.27 -13.53 11.82
CA ARG A 226 6.81 -13.00 10.56
C ARG A 226 8.28 -13.41 10.50
N THR A 227 8.60 -14.44 9.73
CA THR A 227 9.99 -14.86 9.47
C THR A 227 10.41 -14.44 8.07
N ALA A 228 11.71 -14.32 7.83
CA ALA A 228 12.22 -14.01 6.51
C ALA A 228 12.09 -15.23 5.59
N ALA A 229 11.53 -15.01 4.40
CA ALA A 229 11.49 -15.99 3.31
C ALA A 229 12.60 -15.73 2.28
N LEU A 230 13.06 -14.48 2.19
CA LEU A 230 14.23 -14.05 1.42
C LEU A 230 14.79 -12.79 2.07
N VAL A 231 16.11 -12.65 2.12
CA VAL A 231 16.78 -11.42 2.56
C VAL A 231 17.64 -10.89 1.41
N GLN A 232 17.35 -9.68 0.97
CA GLN A 232 18.08 -9.01 -0.10
C GLN A 232 19.17 -8.15 0.50
N VAL A 233 20.38 -8.22 -0.05
CA VAL A 233 21.54 -7.43 0.41
C VAL A 233 22.19 -6.78 -0.80
N GLY A 234 22.01 -5.47 -0.93
CA GLY A 234 22.53 -4.66 -2.03
C GLY A 234 23.73 -3.81 -1.63
N ALA A 235 24.86 -3.98 -2.32
CA ALA A 235 26.02 -3.09 -2.19
C ALA A 235 26.93 -3.18 -3.42
N SER A 236 27.67 -2.10 -3.70
CA SER A 236 28.70 -2.08 -4.74
C SER A 236 28.23 -2.54 -6.13
N GLY A 237 26.97 -2.25 -6.48
CA GLY A 237 26.36 -2.64 -7.76
C GLY A 237 26.04 -4.13 -7.89
N GLN A 238 26.07 -4.88 -6.78
CA GLN A 238 25.70 -6.29 -6.69
C GLN A 238 24.54 -6.46 -5.71
N VAL A 239 23.70 -7.46 -5.96
CA VAL A 239 22.65 -7.88 -5.04
C VAL A 239 22.81 -9.36 -4.69
N LEU A 240 22.81 -9.67 -3.40
CA LEU A 240 22.69 -11.04 -2.91
C LEU A 240 21.26 -11.26 -2.46
N LEU A 241 20.67 -12.37 -2.89
CA LEU A 241 19.37 -12.84 -2.44
C LEU A 241 19.63 -14.05 -1.55
N VAL A 242 19.65 -13.85 -0.24
CA VAL A 242 19.93 -14.91 0.75
C VAL A 242 18.62 -15.63 1.05
N ASP A 243 18.61 -16.96 1.02
CA ASP A 243 17.45 -17.80 1.33
C ASP A 243 17.53 -18.35 2.77
N PRO A 244 16.80 -17.76 3.74
CA PRO A 244 16.78 -18.23 5.12
C PRO A 244 16.11 -19.59 5.29
N LEU A 245 15.24 -19.99 4.35
CA LEU A 245 14.54 -21.28 4.41
C LEU A 245 15.46 -22.44 4.02
N ALA A 246 16.56 -22.15 3.32
CA ALA A 246 17.59 -23.12 2.93
C ALA A 246 18.84 -23.06 3.82
N ILE A 247 19.03 -21.96 4.58
CA ILE A 247 20.23 -21.70 5.38
C ILE A 247 19.85 -21.52 6.86
N ASP A 248 20.11 -22.55 7.67
CA ASP A 248 19.78 -22.55 9.10
C ASP A 248 20.65 -21.59 9.94
N ASP A 249 21.86 -21.23 9.50
CA ASP A 249 22.80 -20.36 10.23
C ASP A 249 23.05 -19.04 9.48
N LEU A 250 22.33 -17.99 9.91
CA LEU A 250 22.49 -16.63 9.41
C LEU A 250 23.51 -15.79 10.21
N ALA A 251 24.25 -16.36 11.16
CA ALA A 251 25.29 -15.63 11.89
C ALA A 251 26.33 -14.92 10.99
N PRO A 252 26.70 -15.46 9.81
CA PRO A 252 27.53 -14.73 8.85
C PRO A 252 26.89 -13.43 8.34
N LEU A 253 25.58 -13.44 8.09
CA LEU A 253 24.83 -12.26 7.67
C LEU A 253 24.78 -11.24 8.81
N ALA A 254 24.45 -11.67 10.03
CA ALA A 254 24.47 -10.78 11.21
C ALA A 254 25.85 -10.13 11.41
N THR A 255 26.92 -10.90 11.31
CA THR A 255 28.30 -10.41 11.41
C THR A 255 28.63 -9.40 10.31
N PHE A 256 28.13 -9.63 9.09
CA PHE A 256 28.29 -8.70 7.98
C PHE A 256 27.48 -7.42 8.19
N LEU A 257 26.26 -7.45 8.73
CA LEU A 257 25.51 -6.22 8.95
C LEU A 257 26.00 -5.40 10.15
N GLN A 258 26.62 -6.03 11.15
CA GLN A 258 26.98 -5.42 12.43
C GLN A 258 27.81 -4.12 12.35
N PRO A 259 28.89 -4.00 11.53
CA PRO A 259 29.67 -2.77 11.46
C PRO A 259 29.11 -1.71 10.50
N ARG A 260 28.00 -2.00 9.79
CA ARG A 260 27.51 -1.20 8.66
C ARG A 260 26.28 -0.39 9.05
N SER A 261 26.01 0.66 8.28
CA SER A 261 24.70 1.32 8.29
C SER A 261 23.78 0.58 7.33
N VAL A 262 22.70 0.00 7.86
CA VAL A 262 21.72 -0.75 7.07
C VAL A 262 20.62 0.19 6.60
N ILE A 263 20.45 0.30 5.29
CA ILE A 263 19.44 1.15 4.65
C ILE A 263 18.24 0.29 4.31
N LEU A 264 17.08 0.62 4.87
CA LEU A 264 15.78 -0.03 4.63
C LEU A 264 14.79 0.95 3.99
N HIS A 265 13.67 0.42 3.53
CA HIS A 265 12.51 1.22 3.14
C HIS A 265 11.28 0.74 3.93
N ALA A 266 10.79 1.57 4.86
CA ALA A 266 9.69 1.21 5.77
C ALA A 266 10.05 0.01 6.68
N MET A 267 11.07 0.22 7.53
CA MET A 267 11.76 -0.77 8.38
C MET A 267 10.85 -1.63 9.26
N GLU A 268 9.63 -1.18 9.58
CA GLU A 268 8.69 -1.87 10.46
C GLU A 268 8.36 -3.29 9.97
N ASN A 269 8.54 -3.54 8.68
CA ASN A 269 8.24 -4.80 8.03
C ASN A 269 9.43 -5.76 7.99
N ASP A 270 10.66 -5.26 8.12
CA ASP A 270 11.91 -6.02 7.91
C ASP A 270 12.61 -6.40 9.21
N LEU A 271 12.56 -5.52 10.22
CA LEU A 271 13.30 -5.73 11.47
C LEU A 271 12.83 -6.97 12.22
N ALA A 272 11.51 -7.15 12.37
CA ALA A 272 10.97 -8.29 13.12
C ALA A 272 11.32 -9.65 12.47
N PRO A 273 11.18 -9.83 11.13
CA PRO A 273 11.71 -11.01 10.44
C PRO A 273 13.21 -11.26 10.65
N LEU A 274 14.05 -10.24 10.54
CA LEU A 274 15.49 -10.39 10.74
C LEU A 274 15.83 -10.78 12.18
N GLU A 275 15.18 -10.16 13.16
CA GLU A 275 15.33 -10.47 14.57
C GLU A 275 14.92 -11.91 14.91
N ALA A 276 13.88 -12.43 14.25
CA ALA A 276 13.45 -13.81 14.41
C ALA A 276 14.50 -14.83 13.95
N ASP A 277 15.38 -14.43 13.03
CA ASP A 277 16.50 -15.22 12.52
C ASP A 277 17.86 -14.83 13.16
N ASP A 278 17.83 -14.20 14.35
CA ASP A 278 19.00 -13.73 15.10
C ASP A 278 19.89 -12.70 14.35
N VAL A 279 19.32 -11.99 13.36
CA VAL A 279 19.98 -10.93 12.60
C VAL A 279 19.49 -9.57 13.08
N VAL A 280 20.27 -8.91 13.93
CA VAL A 280 19.90 -7.59 14.50
C VAL A 280 20.87 -6.50 14.04
N PRO A 281 20.53 -5.71 13.00
CA PRO A 281 21.39 -4.61 12.56
C PRO A 281 21.41 -3.48 13.61
N PRO A 282 22.59 -3.07 14.12
CA PRO A 282 22.67 -2.08 15.19
C PRO A 282 22.43 -0.65 14.71
N ASN A 283 22.71 -0.37 13.44
CA ASN A 283 22.54 0.93 12.80
C ASN A 283 21.62 0.77 11.59
N VAL A 284 20.47 1.43 11.63
CA VAL A 284 19.45 1.34 10.60
C VAL A 284 19.06 2.75 10.18
N GLU A 285 18.90 2.96 8.88
CA GLU A 285 18.35 4.17 8.29
C GLU A 285 17.12 3.80 7.42
N ASP A 286 16.15 4.71 7.32
CA ASP A 286 14.88 4.43 6.64
C ASP A 286 14.51 5.53 5.64
N THR A 287 14.44 5.12 4.38
CA THR A 287 14.13 6.01 3.27
C THR A 287 12.67 6.46 3.26
N ALA A 288 11.71 5.69 3.79
CA ALA A 288 10.31 6.09 3.90
C ALA A 288 10.10 7.16 4.97
N ILE A 289 10.79 7.05 6.12
CA ILE A 289 10.77 8.09 7.17
C ILE A 289 11.42 9.37 6.64
N ALA A 290 12.58 9.26 5.98
CA ALA A 290 13.24 10.41 5.37
C ALA A 290 12.35 11.10 4.33
N ALA A 291 11.67 10.33 3.46
CA ALA A 291 10.72 10.84 2.50
C ALA A 291 9.56 11.59 3.16
N ALA A 292 8.96 11.01 4.20
CA ALA A 292 7.84 11.63 4.94
C ALA A 292 8.24 13.00 5.55
N ILE A 293 9.42 13.09 6.16
CA ILE A 293 9.97 14.32 6.74
C ILE A 293 10.29 15.38 5.66
N LEU A 294 10.63 14.94 4.45
CA LEU A 294 10.89 15.81 3.31
C LEU A 294 9.63 16.18 2.52
N GLY A 295 8.46 15.62 2.86
CA GLY A 295 7.22 15.86 2.12
C GLY A 295 7.15 15.15 0.77
N LEU A 296 7.96 14.11 0.60
CA LEU A 296 8.01 13.29 -0.61
C LEU A 296 7.04 12.10 -0.49
N PRO A 297 6.64 11.46 -1.61
CA PRO A 297 5.93 10.19 -1.58
C PRO A 297 6.69 9.16 -0.74
N THR A 298 5.99 8.39 0.08
CA THR A 298 6.65 7.40 0.94
C THR A 298 6.76 6.01 0.30
N GLY A 299 6.11 5.77 -0.84
CA GLY A 299 6.20 4.48 -1.53
C GLY A 299 7.47 4.38 -2.37
N LEU A 300 8.20 3.27 -2.24
CA LEU A 300 9.48 3.02 -2.91
C LEU A 300 9.47 3.34 -4.41
N GLY A 301 8.49 2.83 -5.16
CA GLY A 301 8.39 3.07 -6.60
C GLY A 301 8.13 4.54 -6.97
N ALA A 302 7.39 5.28 -6.15
CA ALA A 302 7.18 6.71 -6.35
C ALA A 302 8.48 7.50 -6.08
N LEU A 303 9.23 7.11 -5.05
CA LEU A 303 10.54 7.70 -4.74
C LEU A 303 11.57 7.45 -5.83
N HIS A 304 11.64 6.25 -6.39
CA HIS A 304 12.49 5.95 -7.54
C HIS A 304 12.19 6.87 -8.72
N ARG A 305 10.91 7.05 -9.05
CA ARG A 305 10.49 7.92 -10.15
C ARG A 305 10.85 9.37 -9.88
N GLU A 306 10.59 9.86 -8.67
CA GLU A 306 10.77 11.27 -8.33
C GLU A 306 12.25 11.67 -8.14
N LEU A 307 13.05 10.81 -7.51
CA LEU A 307 14.44 11.14 -7.18
C LEU A 307 15.46 10.64 -8.21
N LEU A 308 15.19 9.50 -8.84
CA LEU A 308 16.13 8.84 -9.75
C LEU A 308 15.64 8.82 -11.21
N GLY A 309 14.38 9.17 -11.46
CA GLY A 309 13.78 9.07 -12.79
C GLY A 309 13.58 7.63 -13.27
N ILE A 310 13.55 6.67 -12.34
CA ILE A 310 13.42 5.24 -12.63
C ILE A 310 11.96 4.84 -12.51
N GLU A 311 11.39 4.26 -13.56
CA GLU A 311 10.08 3.62 -13.51
C GLU A 311 10.26 2.13 -13.26
N LEU A 312 9.82 1.68 -12.09
CA LEU A 312 9.75 0.26 -11.77
C LEU A 312 8.52 -0.35 -12.48
N GLU A 313 8.64 -1.57 -12.99
CA GLU A 313 7.58 -2.20 -13.80
C GLU A 313 6.26 -2.39 -13.03
N ALA A 314 5.14 -2.29 -13.74
CA ALA A 314 3.80 -2.12 -13.17
C ALA A 314 3.20 -3.37 -12.49
N ASP A 315 3.80 -4.56 -12.62
CA ASP A 315 3.24 -5.81 -12.09
C ASP A 315 3.64 -6.12 -10.63
N LYS A 316 4.10 -5.10 -9.88
CA LYS A 316 4.47 -5.20 -8.45
C LYS A 316 3.36 -5.79 -7.58
N ALA A 317 2.09 -5.52 -7.91
CA ALA A 317 0.97 -5.97 -7.10
C ALA A 317 0.78 -7.50 -7.09
N ALA A 318 1.28 -8.21 -8.11
CA ALA A 318 1.28 -9.68 -8.14
C ALA A 318 2.43 -10.24 -7.30
N MET A 319 3.63 -9.66 -7.40
CA MET A 319 4.82 -10.10 -6.67
C MET A 319 4.73 -9.84 -5.17
N GLN A 320 4.18 -8.69 -4.75
CA GLN A 320 3.91 -8.38 -3.33
C GLN A 320 2.92 -9.35 -2.65
N ARG A 321 2.19 -10.16 -3.43
CA ARG A 321 1.26 -11.19 -2.96
C ARG A 321 1.69 -12.60 -3.37
N ALA A 322 2.91 -12.75 -3.89
CA ALA A 322 3.46 -14.03 -4.26
C ALA A 322 3.69 -14.89 -3.01
N ASP A 323 3.71 -16.20 -3.20
CA ASP A 323 4.08 -17.14 -2.16
C ASP A 323 5.61 -17.19 -2.07
N TRP A 324 6.20 -16.36 -1.22
CA TRP A 324 7.65 -16.31 -1.00
C TRP A 324 8.19 -17.53 -0.27
N GLU A 325 7.33 -18.40 0.28
CA GLU A 325 7.75 -19.72 0.81
C GLU A 325 7.91 -20.76 -0.31
N ALA A 326 7.39 -20.50 -1.53
CA ALA A 326 7.48 -21.44 -2.63
C ALA A 326 8.93 -21.67 -3.06
N ARG A 327 9.29 -22.93 -3.33
CA ARG A 327 10.59 -23.32 -3.87
C ARG A 327 10.45 -24.27 -5.07
N PRO A 328 11.24 -24.08 -6.15
CA PRO A 328 12.18 -22.98 -6.35
C PRO A 328 11.46 -21.63 -6.57
N LEU A 329 12.12 -20.53 -6.21
CA LEU A 329 11.65 -19.18 -6.55
C LEU A 329 11.69 -18.98 -8.07
N THR A 330 10.73 -18.23 -8.61
CA THR A 330 10.70 -17.93 -10.05
C THR A 330 11.66 -16.79 -10.40
N ASP A 331 12.15 -16.75 -11.64
CA ASP A 331 13.02 -15.67 -12.12
C ASP A 331 12.39 -14.27 -11.93
N ALA A 332 11.07 -14.17 -12.08
CA ALA A 332 10.32 -12.92 -11.85
C ALA A 332 10.38 -12.47 -10.38
N MET A 333 10.27 -13.41 -9.43
CA MET A 333 10.39 -13.12 -8.00
C MET A 333 11.81 -12.66 -7.65
N LEU A 334 12.84 -13.34 -8.19
CA LEU A 334 14.23 -12.97 -7.94
C LEU A 334 14.58 -11.59 -8.52
N ALA A 335 14.11 -11.29 -9.74
CA ALA A 335 14.31 -10.00 -10.36
C ALA A 335 13.60 -8.86 -9.60
N TYR A 336 12.35 -9.11 -9.16
CA TYR A 336 11.59 -8.18 -8.33
C TYR A 336 12.33 -7.89 -7.01
N ALA A 337 12.73 -8.94 -6.29
CA ALA A 337 13.44 -8.80 -5.01
C ALA A 337 14.76 -8.02 -5.18
N ALA A 338 15.49 -8.26 -6.26
CA ALA A 338 16.72 -7.53 -6.53
C ALA A 338 16.48 -6.04 -6.84
N GLU A 339 15.37 -5.70 -7.50
CA GLU A 339 15.00 -4.32 -7.84
C GLU A 339 14.74 -3.47 -6.59
N ASP A 340 14.22 -4.04 -5.51
CA ASP A 340 13.86 -3.29 -4.30
C ASP A 340 15.10 -2.77 -3.51
N VAL A 341 16.29 -3.36 -3.71
CA VAL A 341 17.54 -2.93 -3.06
C VAL A 341 18.58 -2.31 -3.99
N VAL A 342 18.55 -2.57 -5.30
CA VAL A 342 19.62 -2.19 -6.23
C VAL A 342 19.89 -0.68 -6.29
N HIS A 343 18.84 0.14 -6.11
CA HIS A 343 18.92 1.60 -6.14
C HIS A 343 18.74 2.25 -4.76
N LEU A 344 18.57 1.45 -3.69
CA LEU A 344 18.20 1.97 -2.38
C LEU A 344 19.32 2.81 -1.74
N LEU A 345 20.59 2.48 -2.00
CA LEU A 345 21.74 3.29 -1.56
C LEU A 345 21.80 4.66 -2.26
N ASP A 346 21.52 4.71 -3.56
CA ASP A 346 21.47 5.97 -4.31
C ASP A 346 20.31 6.84 -3.82
N LEU A 347 19.17 6.21 -3.52
CA LEU A 347 18.00 6.86 -2.95
C LEU A 347 18.31 7.47 -1.57
N TRP A 348 18.96 6.69 -0.69
CA TRP A 348 19.38 7.16 0.61
C TRP A 348 20.36 8.32 0.54
N ALA A 349 21.35 8.27 -0.35
CA ALA A 349 22.29 9.36 -0.53
C ALA A 349 21.58 10.68 -0.90
N ALA A 350 20.61 10.63 -1.81
CA ALA A 350 19.82 11.79 -2.21
C ALA A 350 18.90 12.31 -1.07
N LEU A 351 18.28 11.40 -0.31
CA LEU A 351 17.42 11.75 0.83
C LEU A 351 18.23 12.36 1.97
N ARG A 352 19.40 11.79 2.31
CA ARG A 352 20.30 12.32 3.34
C ARG A 352 20.75 13.75 3.02
N ASP A 353 21.20 14.00 1.80
CA ASP A 353 21.60 15.35 1.36
C ASP A 353 20.45 16.35 1.51
N ARG A 354 19.22 15.97 1.12
CA ARG A 354 18.03 16.81 1.32
C ARG A 354 17.69 17.04 2.79
N LEU A 355 17.80 16.04 3.64
CA LEU A 355 17.59 16.18 5.09
C LEU A 355 18.59 17.15 5.73
N GLU A 356 19.86 17.08 5.32
CA GLU A 356 20.91 17.97 5.82
C GLU A 356 20.72 19.41 5.34
N THR A 357 20.52 19.60 4.03
CA THR A 357 20.33 20.93 3.42
C THR A 357 19.06 21.65 3.88
N SER A 358 17.99 20.91 4.19
CA SER A 358 16.75 21.46 4.75
C SER A 358 16.78 21.67 6.28
N GLY A 359 17.86 21.23 6.95
CA GLY A 359 17.96 21.28 8.42
C GLY A 359 17.06 20.28 9.15
N ARG A 360 16.45 19.33 8.45
CA ARG A 360 15.48 18.37 9.00
C ARG A 360 16.10 17.05 9.46
N TRP A 361 17.42 16.91 9.40
CA TRP A 361 18.12 15.72 9.91
C TRP A 361 17.73 15.35 11.34
N HIS A 362 17.61 16.34 12.23
CA HIS A 362 17.21 16.11 13.62
C HIS A 362 15.74 15.71 13.81
N TRP A 363 14.86 15.99 12.84
CA TRP A 363 13.48 15.47 12.82
C TRP A 363 13.50 14.00 12.44
N TYR A 364 14.23 13.68 11.37
CA TYR A 364 14.42 12.32 10.88
C TYR A 364 14.99 11.39 11.96
N VAL A 365 16.05 11.81 12.67
CA VAL A 365 16.63 10.99 13.76
C VAL A 365 15.59 10.68 14.84
N GLN A 366 14.75 11.64 15.22
CA GLN A 366 13.71 11.40 16.23
C GLN A 366 12.64 10.42 15.75
N GLU A 367 12.16 10.55 14.50
CA GLU A 367 11.17 9.61 13.96
C GLU A 367 11.76 8.21 13.74
N ARG A 368 13.01 8.12 13.29
CA ARG A 368 13.74 6.86 13.12
C ARG A 368 13.89 6.10 14.44
N GLU A 369 14.35 6.78 15.50
CA GLU A 369 14.45 6.16 16.84
C GLU A 369 13.08 5.79 17.40
N ALA A 370 12.04 6.60 17.14
CA ALA A 370 10.68 6.29 17.56
C ALA A 370 10.13 5.05 16.85
N GLU A 371 10.39 4.89 15.54
CA GLU A 371 10.00 3.71 14.78
C GLU A 371 10.73 2.46 15.27
N ARG A 372 12.06 2.56 15.45
CA ARG A 372 12.88 1.47 15.96
C ARG A 372 12.50 1.02 17.37
N ALA A 373 12.02 1.93 18.21
CA ALA A 373 11.56 1.63 19.56
C ALA A 373 10.14 1.04 19.61
N GLN A 374 9.43 0.95 18.48
CA GLN A 374 8.10 0.35 18.48
C GLN A 374 8.17 -1.15 18.79
N PRO A 375 7.21 -1.67 19.57
CA PRO A 375 7.12 -3.11 19.80
C PRO A 375 6.78 -3.84 18.49
N SER A 376 7.06 -5.14 18.47
CA SER A 376 6.78 -6.01 17.31
C SER A 376 5.34 -5.87 16.82
N VAL A 377 5.10 -6.17 15.54
CA VAL A 377 3.74 -6.10 14.97
C VAL A 377 2.78 -7.00 15.76
N GLU A 378 3.26 -8.15 16.22
CA GLU A 378 2.54 -9.12 17.04
C GLU A 378 2.14 -8.51 18.39
N ASP A 379 3.06 -7.82 19.07
CA ASP A 379 2.80 -7.17 20.36
C ASP A 379 1.93 -5.90 20.22
N ARG A 380 1.92 -5.26 19.05
CA ARG A 380 1.03 -4.13 18.72
C ARG A 380 -0.42 -4.55 18.49
N ARG A 381 -0.72 -5.85 18.30
CA ARG A 381 -2.09 -6.33 18.04
C ARG A 381 -2.96 -6.15 19.28
N SER A 382 -4.19 -5.71 19.07
CA SER A 382 -5.13 -5.46 20.18
C SER A 382 -6.57 -5.66 19.75
N TRP A 383 -7.35 -6.37 20.57
CA TRP A 383 -8.79 -6.54 20.38
C TRP A 383 -9.55 -5.20 20.33
N GLY A 384 -9.01 -4.14 20.96
CA GLY A 384 -9.61 -2.81 20.95
C GLY A 384 -9.63 -2.15 19.56
N ARG A 385 -8.81 -2.64 18.62
CA ARG A 385 -8.77 -2.17 17.23
C ARG A 385 -9.77 -2.87 16.31
N LEU A 386 -10.50 -3.89 16.80
CA LEU A 386 -11.49 -4.61 16.00
C LEU A 386 -12.60 -3.67 15.52
N LYS A 387 -12.79 -3.60 14.20
CA LYS A 387 -13.84 -2.76 13.59
C LYS A 387 -15.22 -3.25 14.04
N GLY A 388 -15.98 -2.37 14.70
CA GLY A 388 -17.32 -2.69 15.21
C GLY A 388 -17.37 -2.99 16.71
N ILE A 389 -16.23 -3.16 17.39
CA ILE A 389 -16.16 -3.45 18.84
C ILE A 389 -16.85 -2.39 19.72
N GLY A 390 -16.86 -1.14 19.26
CA GLY A 390 -17.52 -0.03 19.96
C GLY A 390 -19.06 -0.10 19.95
N ARG A 391 -19.66 -0.91 19.06
CA ARG A 391 -21.13 -1.08 18.96
C ARG A 391 -21.66 -2.21 19.85
N LEU A 392 -20.77 -3.07 20.36
CA LEU A 392 -21.16 -4.19 21.22
C LEU A 392 -21.53 -3.70 22.62
N ASP A 393 -22.52 -4.35 23.23
CA ASP A 393 -22.80 -4.21 24.67
C ASP A 393 -21.64 -4.80 25.52
N PRO A 394 -21.60 -4.57 26.84
CA PRO A 394 -20.52 -5.06 27.70
C PRO A 394 -20.33 -6.58 27.70
N ARG A 395 -21.41 -7.36 27.57
CA ARG A 395 -21.33 -8.83 27.56
C ARG A 395 -20.74 -9.32 26.25
N ALA A 396 -21.24 -8.81 25.11
CA ALA A 396 -20.72 -9.12 23.79
C ALA A 396 -19.28 -8.62 23.63
N ARG A 397 -18.91 -7.47 24.18
CA ARG A 397 -17.50 -7.01 24.19
C ARG A 397 -16.60 -7.96 24.97
N GLY A 398 -17.07 -8.48 26.10
CA GLY A 398 -16.35 -9.48 26.87
C GLY A 398 -16.08 -10.74 26.06
N ARG A 399 -17.09 -11.23 25.34
CA ARG A 399 -16.95 -12.36 24.41
C ARG A 399 -15.97 -12.08 23.28
N ALA A 400 -16.04 -10.90 22.66
CA ALA A 400 -15.13 -10.52 21.58
C ALA A 400 -13.67 -10.46 22.05
N ARG A 401 -13.43 -9.90 23.24
CA ARG A 401 -12.11 -9.87 23.88
C ARG A 401 -11.62 -11.29 24.14
N ALA A 402 -12.40 -12.11 24.84
CA ALA A 402 -12.00 -13.48 25.19
C ALA A 402 -11.71 -14.33 23.93
N LEU A 403 -12.57 -14.25 22.91
CA LEU A 403 -12.35 -14.95 21.65
C LEU A 403 -11.10 -14.44 20.92
N TRP A 404 -10.85 -13.13 20.92
CA TRP A 404 -9.64 -12.57 20.33
C TRP A 404 -8.38 -13.03 21.06
N GLU A 405 -8.36 -13.00 22.40
CA GLU A 405 -7.22 -13.46 23.21
C GLU A 405 -6.95 -14.95 22.99
N THR A 406 -8.00 -15.79 23.04
CA THR A 406 -7.89 -17.22 22.72
C THR A 406 -7.40 -17.45 21.29
N ARG A 407 -7.86 -16.66 20.31
CA ARG A 407 -7.36 -16.75 18.94
C ARG A 407 -5.88 -16.45 18.88
N GLU A 408 -5.40 -15.37 19.51
CA GLU A 408 -3.97 -15.02 19.49
C GLU A 408 -3.12 -16.11 20.18
N GLU A 409 -3.58 -16.68 21.29
CA GLU A 409 -2.90 -17.79 21.98
C GLU A 409 -2.79 -19.05 21.09
N LEU A 410 -3.89 -19.42 20.43
CA LEU A 410 -3.90 -20.56 19.49
C LEU A 410 -3.03 -20.27 18.27
N ALA A 411 -3.10 -19.06 17.72
CA ALA A 411 -2.32 -18.61 16.58
C ALA A 411 -0.82 -18.69 16.88
N LYS A 412 -0.39 -18.13 18.02
CA LYS A 412 0.99 -18.13 18.50
C LYS A 412 1.52 -19.54 18.78
N SER A 413 0.75 -20.38 19.48
CA SER A 413 1.18 -21.74 19.84
C SER A 413 1.24 -22.72 18.65
N THR A 414 0.53 -22.42 17.57
CA THR A 414 0.49 -23.28 16.37
C THR A 414 1.16 -22.67 15.15
N ASP A 415 1.86 -21.55 15.32
CA ASP A 415 2.41 -20.71 14.26
C ASP A 415 1.46 -20.58 13.06
N THR A 416 0.21 -20.22 13.35
CA THR A 416 -0.84 -20.10 12.34
C THR A 416 -1.35 -18.67 12.30
N ALA A 417 -1.45 -18.07 11.11
CA ALA A 417 -1.99 -16.74 10.94
C ALA A 417 -3.36 -16.59 11.64
N PRO A 418 -3.61 -15.56 12.47
CA PRO A 418 -4.85 -15.45 13.24
C PRO A 418 -6.11 -15.51 12.37
N SER A 419 -6.06 -14.93 11.18
CA SER A 419 -7.15 -14.92 10.19
C SER A 419 -7.55 -16.32 9.69
N ARG A 420 -6.65 -17.31 9.78
CA ARG A 420 -6.95 -18.72 9.47
C ARG A 420 -7.72 -19.43 10.58
N ILE A 421 -7.64 -18.94 11.81
CA ILE A 421 -8.38 -19.46 12.95
C ILE A 421 -9.77 -18.80 12.96
N VAL A 422 -9.84 -17.49 13.19
CA VAL A 422 -11.08 -16.70 13.12
C VAL A 422 -10.77 -15.29 12.64
N GLY A 423 -11.41 -14.84 11.56
CA GLY A 423 -11.25 -13.48 11.06
C GLY A 423 -11.87 -12.42 11.97
N ASP A 424 -11.32 -11.19 11.96
CA ASP A 424 -11.72 -10.10 12.86
C ASP A 424 -13.23 -9.79 12.83
N LYS A 425 -13.83 -9.75 11.63
CA LYS A 425 -15.27 -9.55 11.48
C LYS A 425 -16.07 -10.69 12.11
N VAL A 426 -15.61 -11.92 11.94
CA VAL A 426 -16.27 -13.11 12.49
C VAL A 426 -16.18 -13.12 14.01
N ILE A 427 -15.10 -12.61 14.62
CA ILE A 427 -15.03 -12.42 16.08
C ILE A 427 -16.17 -11.53 16.56
N VAL A 428 -16.36 -10.37 15.93
CA VAL A 428 -17.40 -9.40 16.33
C VAL A 428 -18.80 -10.00 16.13
N ASP A 429 -19.02 -10.69 15.01
CA ASP A 429 -20.31 -11.31 14.69
C ASP A 429 -20.66 -12.46 15.67
N LEU A 430 -19.70 -13.35 15.97
CA LEU A 430 -19.87 -14.44 16.96
C LEU A 430 -20.01 -13.92 18.40
N ALA A 431 -19.37 -12.79 18.72
CA ALA A 431 -19.50 -12.20 20.04
C ALA A 431 -20.91 -11.61 20.27
N ALA A 432 -21.48 -10.99 19.23
CA ALA A 432 -22.84 -10.46 19.26
C ALA A 432 -23.90 -11.58 19.34
N ASP A 433 -23.77 -12.61 18.49
CA ASP A 433 -24.61 -13.79 18.49
C ASP A 433 -23.76 -15.05 18.70
N PRO A 434 -23.60 -15.54 19.94
CA PRO A 434 -22.70 -16.65 20.26
C PRO A 434 -23.30 -17.99 19.82
N PRO A 435 -22.50 -18.87 19.20
CA PRO A 435 -22.94 -20.21 18.86
C PRO A 435 -23.04 -21.07 20.12
N SER A 436 -23.99 -22.00 20.15
CA SER A 436 -24.15 -22.97 21.25
C SER A 436 -23.36 -24.26 21.06
N SER A 437 -22.76 -24.48 19.88
CA SER A 437 -21.92 -25.64 19.60
C SER A 437 -20.94 -25.39 18.44
N PRO A 438 -19.82 -26.14 18.37
CA PRO A 438 -18.85 -26.01 17.29
C PRO A 438 -19.44 -26.23 15.89
N ARG A 439 -20.49 -27.04 15.78
CA ARG A 439 -21.16 -27.36 14.51
C ARG A 439 -21.77 -26.12 13.83
N GLN A 440 -22.08 -25.07 14.58
CA GLN A 440 -22.64 -23.82 14.05
C GLN A 440 -21.57 -22.89 13.47
N LEU A 441 -20.30 -23.08 13.80
CA LEU A 441 -19.21 -22.16 13.43
C LEU A 441 -18.99 -22.07 11.91
N GLY A 442 -19.11 -23.19 11.19
CA GLY A 442 -18.89 -23.24 9.75
C GLY A 442 -19.85 -22.34 8.97
N ALA A 443 -21.15 -22.38 9.33
CA ALA A 443 -22.17 -21.53 8.71
C ALA A 443 -22.01 -20.04 9.07
N ARG A 444 -21.21 -19.73 10.09
CA ARG A 444 -20.93 -18.37 10.58
C ARG A 444 -19.56 -17.84 10.14
N GLY A 445 -18.97 -18.44 9.11
CA GLY A 445 -17.75 -17.92 8.47
C GLY A 445 -16.43 -18.42 9.07
N VAL A 446 -16.46 -19.38 10.01
CA VAL A 446 -15.24 -20.06 10.47
C VAL A 446 -14.87 -21.16 9.48
N ARG A 447 -13.61 -21.20 9.04
CA ARG A 447 -13.13 -22.19 8.05
C ARG A 447 -13.24 -23.61 8.59
N ARG A 448 -13.59 -24.59 7.74
CA ARG A 448 -13.76 -26.01 8.13
C ARG A 448 -12.60 -26.56 8.96
N GLN A 449 -11.36 -26.27 8.55
CA GLN A 449 -10.16 -26.73 9.26
C GLN A 449 -10.06 -26.13 10.67
N ALA A 450 -10.36 -24.84 10.83
CA ALA A 450 -10.38 -24.17 12.12
C ALA A 450 -11.51 -24.69 13.01
N VAL A 451 -12.71 -24.96 12.45
CA VAL A 451 -13.81 -25.60 13.19
C VAL A 451 -13.38 -26.96 13.74
N HIS A 452 -12.74 -27.79 12.91
CA HIS A 452 -12.29 -29.12 13.32
C HIS A 452 -11.19 -29.06 14.39
N ARG A 453 -10.25 -28.13 14.28
CA ARG A 453 -9.06 -28.06 15.15
C ARG A 453 -9.27 -27.26 16.44
N PHE A 454 -10.09 -26.22 16.38
CA PHE A 454 -10.21 -25.20 17.44
C PHE A 454 -11.66 -24.92 17.85
N GLY A 455 -12.64 -25.66 17.31
CA GLY A 455 -14.06 -25.36 17.48
C GLY A 455 -14.52 -25.33 18.94
N ASP A 456 -14.03 -26.27 19.76
CA ASP A 456 -14.35 -26.32 21.19
C ASP A 456 -13.77 -25.10 21.93
N GLN A 457 -12.50 -24.77 21.69
CA GLN A 457 -11.86 -23.60 22.32
C GLN A 457 -12.56 -22.28 21.94
N ILE A 458 -13.01 -22.14 20.69
CA ILE A 458 -13.75 -20.97 20.21
C ILE A 458 -15.07 -20.82 20.97
N VAL A 459 -15.84 -21.91 21.10
CA VAL A 459 -17.14 -21.89 21.80
C VAL A 459 -16.95 -21.67 23.31
N ASP A 460 -15.95 -22.32 23.91
CA ASP A 460 -15.63 -22.17 25.33
C ASP A 460 -15.22 -20.73 25.68
N ALA A 461 -14.40 -20.09 24.83
CA ALA A 461 -13.99 -18.69 25.02
C ALA A 461 -15.20 -17.74 25.04
N LEU A 462 -16.16 -17.94 24.14
CA LEU A 462 -17.39 -17.15 24.08
C LEU A 462 -18.31 -17.43 25.28
N ALA A 463 -18.38 -18.67 25.77
CA ALA A 463 -19.26 -19.06 26.86
C ALA A 463 -18.76 -18.57 28.23
N ARG A 464 -17.45 -18.64 28.49
CA ARG A 464 -16.83 -18.33 29.79
C ARG A 464 -16.37 -16.88 29.91
N ALA A 465 -16.55 -16.07 28.87
CA ALA A 465 -16.10 -14.69 28.87
C ALA A 465 -16.72 -13.89 30.04
N PRO A 466 -15.90 -13.15 30.82
CA PRO A 466 -16.43 -12.16 31.76
C PRO A 466 -17.07 -11.01 30.97
N GLU A 467 -17.91 -10.21 31.63
CA GLU A 467 -18.34 -8.94 31.02
C GLU A 467 -17.15 -7.99 30.91
N GLN A 468 -17.06 -7.28 29.79
CA GLN A 468 -16.07 -6.24 29.58
C GLN A 468 -16.81 -4.90 29.51
N PRO A 469 -16.75 -4.08 30.56
CA PRO A 469 -17.31 -2.74 30.54
C PRO A 469 -16.79 -1.98 29.31
N LEU A 470 -17.61 -1.05 28.80
CA LEU A 470 -17.11 -0.01 27.91
C LEU A 470 -15.87 0.57 28.58
N GLY A 471 -14.70 0.48 27.94
CA GLY A 471 -13.51 1.13 28.45
C GLY A 471 -13.83 2.59 28.72
N ARG A 472 -13.18 3.20 29.70
CA ARG A 472 -13.24 4.66 29.94
C ARG A 472 -12.62 5.39 28.74
N ARG A 473 -13.29 5.38 27.60
CA ARG A 473 -13.15 6.43 26.59
C ARG A 473 -13.55 7.67 27.35
N ALA A 474 -12.62 8.60 27.59
CA ALA A 474 -12.69 9.72 28.54
C ALA A 474 -14.08 9.85 29.17
N GLU A 475 -14.22 9.59 30.48
CA GLU A 475 -15.53 9.52 31.16
C GLU A 475 -16.46 10.69 30.82
N ARG A 476 -15.85 11.81 30.42
CA ARG A 476 -16.46 12.91 29.70
C ARG A 476 -16.68 12.62 28.21
N ARG A 477 -17.95 12.48 27.82
CA ARG A 477 -18.37 12.55 26.42
C ARG A 477 -17.96 13.90 25.82
N ALA A 478 -17.28 13.88 24.67
CA ALA A 478 -16.90 15.09 23.96
C ALA A 478 -18.10 15.99 23.69
N THR A 479 -18.01 17.23 24.16
CA THR A 479 -18.98 18.31 23.92
C THR A 479 -18.77 18.90 22.51
N ASP A 480 -19.67 19.78 22.09
CA ASP A 480 -19.48 20.52 20.84
C ASP A 480 -18.28 21.48 20.93
N ASP A 481 -18.01 22.03 22.12
CA ASP A 481 -16.82 22.87 22.37
C ASP A 481 -15.51 22.07 22.24
N ASP A 482 -15.47 20.83 22.74
CA ASP A 482 -14.30 19.95 22.59
C ASP A 482 -14.01 19.67 21.11
N ARG A 483 -15.08 19.43 20.33
CA ARG A 483 -14.97 19.23 18.88
C ARG A 483 -14.48 20.49 18.19
N ALA A 484 -15.03 21.65 18.54
CA ALA A 484 -14.60 22.93 18.00
C ALA A 484 -13.13 23.22 18.34
N ALA A 485 -12.67 22.90 19.55
CA ALA A 485 -11.27 23.01 19.95
C ALA A 485 -10.36 22.08 19.13
N ALA A 486 -10.76 20.82 18.95
CA ALA A 486 -10.01 19.88 18.11
C ALA A 486 -9.97 20.32 16.63
N GLU A 487 -11.03 20.95 16.11
CA GLU A 487 -11.02 21.55 14.76
C GLU A 487 -10.06 22.74 14.66
N ARG A 488 -9.96 23.60 15.69
CA ARG A 488 -8.96 24.67 15.72
C ARG A 488 -7.54 24.11 15.66
N LEU A 489 -7.22 23.10 16.47
CA LEU A 489 -5.93 22.41 16.41
C LEU A 489 -5.67 21.80 15.01
N ARG A 490 -6.70 21.21 14.40
CA ARG A 490 -6.60 20.63 13.06
C ARG A 490 -6.26 21.69 12.00
N ALA A 491 -6.90 22.86 12.07
CA ALA A 491 -6.65 23.97 11.15
C ALA A 491 -5.23 24.53 11.31
N VAL A 492 -4.79 24.79 12.54
CA VAL A 492 -3.43 25.27 12.85
C VAL A 492 -2.38 24.27 12.35
N ARG A 493 -2.55 22.99 12.66
CA ARG A 493 -1.69 21.90 12.19
C ARG A 493 -1.60 21.87 10.66
N ALA A 494 -2.72 22.05 9.97
CA ALA A 494 -2.76 22.02 8.51
C ALA A 494 -1.98 23.19 7.89
N ALA A 495 -2.12 24.40 8.44
CA ALA A 495 -1.40 25.58 7.97
C ALA A 495 0.12 25.42 8.13
N ILE A 496 0.59 24.93 9.28
CA ILE A 496 2.02 24.71 9.53
C ILE A 496 2.56 23.60 8.61
N ALA A 497 1.79 22.51 8.42
CA ALA A 497 2.19 21.43 7.53
C ALA A 497 2.32 21.90 6.07
N GLU A 498 1.42 22.77 5.61
CA GLU A 498 1.47 23.39 4.28
C GLU A 498 2.72 24.27 4.11
N GLU A 499 3.03 25.12 5.10
CA GLU A 499 4.24 25.96 5.09
C GLU A 499 5.52 25.12 5.04
N LEU A 500 5.55 24.02 5.79
CA LEU A 500 6.68 23.09 5.80
C LEU A 500 6.70 22.17 4.56
N GLY A 501 5.63 22.12 3.78
CA GLY A 501 5.48 21.20 2.66
C GLY A 501 5.55 19.73 3.08
N ILE A 502 4.96 19.36 4.22
CA ILE A 502 4.88 17.96 4.70
C ILE A 502 3.42 17.55 4.92
N ASP A 503 3.17 16.23 5.00
CA ASP A 503 1.84 15.75 5.38
C ASP A 503 1.50 16.15 6.83
N ALA A 504 0.28 16.65 7.05
CA ALA A 504 -0.15 17.10 8.37
C ALA A 504 -0.20 15.97 9.42
N GLY A 505 -0.35 14.71 8.99
CA GLY A 505 -0.27 13.53 9.84
C GLY A 505 1.15 13.22 10.33
N VAL A 506 2.18 13.53 9.54
CA VAL A 506 3.60 13.45 9.95
C VAL A 506 3.90 14.44 11.08
N LEU A 507 3.30 15.63 11.00
CA LEU A 507 3.44 16.64 12.05
C LEU A 507 2.65 16.27 13.31
N CYS A 508 1.38 15.87 13.17
CA CYS A 508 0.56 15.39 14.27
C CYS A 508 -0.62 14.53 13.76
N PRO A 509 -0.76 13.26 14.17
CA PRO A 509 -1.87 12.41 13.71
C PRO A 509 -3.24 12.98 14.07
N SER A 510 -4.16 13.09 13.09
CA SER A 510 -5.47 13.74 13.36
C SER A 510 -6.31 13.04 14.44
N ARG A 511 -6.09 11.74 14.65
CA ARG A 511 -6.79 10.94 15.66
C ARG A 511 -6.47 11.37 17.10
N THR A 512 -5.29 11.93 17.36
CA THR A 512 -4.88 12.31 18.72
C THR A 512 -5.40 13.68 19.13
N LEU A 513 -5.81 14.54 18.17
CA LEU A 513 -6.22 15.92 18.47
C LEU A 513 -7.39 16.00 19.45
N LEU A 514 -8.43 15.18 19.24
CA LEU A 514 -9.57 15.16 20.16
C LEU A 514 -9.18 14.55 21.51
N ASP A 515 -8.36 13.51 21.52
CA ASP A 515 -7.88 12.89 22.76
C ASP A 515 -7.04 13.89 23.58
N GLY A 516 -6.21 14.71 22.92
CA GLY A 516 -5.44 15.78 23.55
C GLY A 516 -6.31 16.89 24.14
N VAL A 517 -7.42 17.25 23.49
CA VAL A 517 -8.39 18.20 24.06
C VAL A 517 -9.13 17.60 25.26
N LEU A 518 -9.56 16.33 25.15
CA LEU A 518 -10.30 15.65 26.20
C LEU A 518 -9.45 15.34 27.44
N ALA A 519 -8.12 15.36 27.31
CA ALA A 519 -7.19 15.31 28.44
C ALA A 519 -7.26 16.56 29.33
N ASP A 520 -7.90 17.65 28.86
CA ASP A 520 -8.06 18.93 29.57
C ASP A 520 -6.72 19.47 30.13
N PRO A 521 -5.71 19.66 29.27
CA PRO A 521 -4.36 19.97 29.71
C PRO A 521 -4.28 21.37 30.34
N GLY A 522 -3.77 21.46 31.56
CA GLY A 522 -3.52 22.72 32.26
C GLY A 522 -2.23 23.42 31.84
N SER A 523 -1.38 22.73 31.07
CA SER A 523 -0.10 23.24 30.59
C SER A 523 0.25 22.72 29.19
N GLY A 524 1.18 23.40 28.52
CA GLY A 524 1.66 22.95 27.21
C GLY A 524 2.33 21.56 27.25
N GLU A 525 3.06 21.23 28.32
CA GLU A 525 3.68 19.91 28.44
C GLU A 525 2.64 18.79 28.63
N GLU A 526 1.57 19.04 29.38
CA GLU A 526 0.44 18.10 29.46
C GLU A 526 -0.22 17.90 28.09
N LEU A 527 -0.38 18.96 27.31
CA LEU A 527 -0.91 18.86 25.95
C LEU A 527 0.01 18.05 25.04
N ARG A 528 1.33 18.30 25.11
CA ARG A 528 2.34 17.57 24.35
C ARG A 528 2.28 16.07 24.66
N GLU A 529 2.24 15.71 25.94
CA GLU A 529 2.16 14.33 26.40
C GLU A 529 0.86 13.67 25.94
N ALA A 530 -0.28 14.35 26.09
CA ALA A 530 -1.58 13.84 25.66
C ALA A 530 -1.67 13.60 24.14
N LEU A 531 -1.00 14.44 23.35
CA LEU A 531 -0.87 14.26 21.90
C LEU A 531 0.24 13.28 21.49
N GLY A 532 1.10 12.89 22.43
CA GLY A 532 2.25 12.01 22.23
C GLY A 532 3.36 12.63 21.37
N LEU A 533 3.49 13.96 21.30
CA LEU A 533 4.37 14.64 20.35
C LEU A 533 5.86 14.53 20.72
N ARG A 534 6.68 14.26 19.70
CA ARG A 534 8.15 14.32 19.81
C ARG A 534 8.61 15.76 19.92
N SER A 535 9.86 15.96 20.35
CA SER A 535 10.39 17.30 20.62
C SER A 535 10.33 18.20 19.38
N TRP A 536 10.73 17.69 18.21
CA TRP A 536 10.70 18.50 16.98
C TRP A 536 9.28 18.91 16.57
N GLN A 537 8.30 18.02 16.70
CA GLN A 537 6.89 18.33 16.43
C GLN A 537 6.37 19.37 17.41
N TRP A 538 6.71 19.20 18.69
CA TRP A 538 6.28 20.12 19.73
C TRP A 538 6.88 21.51 19.56
N ASP A 539 8.16 21.61 19.19
CA ASP A 539 8.80 22.90 18.97
C ASP A 539 8.13 23.71 17.85
N LEU A 540 7.56 23.03 16.84
CA LEU A 540 6.78 23.67 15.76
C LEU A 540 5.34 24.00 16.15
N LEU A 541 4.73 23.18 17.02
CA LEU A 541 3.30 23.27 17.34
C LEU A 541 2.99 24.01 18.65
N ARG A 542 3.96 24.15 19.55
CA ARG A 542 3.77 24.60 20.93
C ARG A 542 2.95 25.88 21.04
N GLU A 543 3.46 26.97 20.47
CA GLU A 543 2.82 28.27 20.58
C GLU A 543 1.44 28.31 19.89
N PRO A 544 1.31 27.89 18.61
CA PRO A 544 0.01 27.87 17.93
C PRO A 544 -1.04 26.97 18.59
N PHE A 545 -0.63 25.82 19.17
CA PHE A 545 -1.57 24.92 19.86
C PHE A 545 -1.99 25.47 21.22
N CYS A 546 -1.05 26.01 22.00
CA CYS A 546 -1.38 26.64 23.27
C CYS A 546 -2.31 27.85 23.07
N GLU A 547 -2.05 28.70 22.07
CA GLU A 547 -2.93 29.81 21.73
C GLU A 547 -4.33 29.34 21.31
N ALA A 548 -4.42 28.32 20.44
CA ALA A 548 -5.70 27.78 19.98
C ALA A 548 -6.57 27.19 21.11
N LEU A 549 -5.96 26.79 22.22
CA LEU A 549 -6.62 26.29 23.42
C LEU A 549 -6.69 27.30 24.57
N GLY A 550 -6.08 28.48 24.45
CA GLY A 550 -5.99 29.46 25.53
C GLY A 550 -5.11 29.01 26.71
N ILE A 551 -4.18 28.10 26.49
CA ILE A 551 -3.20 27.66 27.49
C ILE A 551 -2.13 28.75 27.59
N GLY A 552 -2.09 29.46 28.72
CA GLY A 552 -1.11 30.52 28.96
C GLY A 552 0.33 30.02 28.89
N PRO A 553 1.32 30.91 28.64
CA PRO A 553 2.72 30.55 28.79
C PRO A 553 2.94 30.02 30.21
N ALA A 554 3.71 28.93 30.34
CA ALA A 554 3.93 28.25 31.61
C ALA A 554 4.22 29.25 32.75
N GLY A 555 3.25 29.46 33.64
CA GLY A 555 3.42 30.37 34.79
C GLY A 555 2.25 31.28 35.19
N THR A 556 1.17 31.38 34.41
CA THR A 556 -0.05 32.08 34.88
C THR A 556 -1.21 31.11 34.96
N ALA A 557 -1.48 30.63 36.17
CA ALA A 557 -2.74 29.96 36.47
C ALA A 557 -3.89 30.90 36.07
N PRO A 558 -4.92 30.42 35.35
CA PRO A 558 -6.12 31.22 35.16
C PRO A 558 -6.79 31.38 36.53
N GLU A 559 -7.03 32.62 36.95
CA GLU A 559 -7.98 32.90 38.04
C GLU A 559 -9.31 32.24 37.66
N ARG A 560 -9.66 31.17 38.36
CA ARG A 560 -11.02 30.64 38.32
C ARG A 560 -11.92 31.77 38.79
N SER A 561 -12.72 32.32 37.88
CA SER A 561 -13.73 33.29 38.24
C SER A 561 -14.76 32.56 39.12
N ASP A 562 -14.67 32.78 40.43
CA ASP A 562 -15.77 32.52 41.35
C ASP A 562 -16.95 33.41 40.92
N ARG A 563 -17.82 32.85 40.09
CA ARG A 563 -19.22 33.28 39.99
C ARG A 563 -20.03 32.18 40.62
N ASP A 564 -20.34 32.38 41.90
CA ASP A 564 -21.67 32.12 42.47
C ASP A 564 -21.55 32.22 44.00
N GLU A 565 -21.78 33.41 44.56
CA GLU A 565 -22.38 33.60 45.88
C GLU A 565 -22.70 35.09 46.12
N GLU A 566 -23.68 35.62 45.38
CA GLU A 566 -24.42 36.81 45.82
C GLU A 566 -25.78 36.34 46.36
N ARG A 567 -25.80 35.96 47.64
CA ARG A 567 -27.05 35.84 48.43
C ARG A 567 -27.09 37.00 49.41
N SER A 568 -27.89 37.99 49.06
CA SER A 568 -28.30 39.13 49.87
C SER A 568 -28.87 38.68 51.22
N PRO A 569 -28.42 39.23 52.36
CA PRO A 569 -29.12 39.13 53.63
C PRO A 569 -29.97 40.38 53.81
N ASP A 570 -31.30 40.27 53.68
CA ASP A 570 -32.27 41.03 54.48
C ASP A 570 -33.68 40.73 53.96
N ASP A 571 -34.36 39.84 54.70
CA ASP A 571 -35.80 39.85 54.90
C ASP A 571 -36.00 39.77 56.42
N ALA A 572 -36.00 40.94 57.06
CA ALA A 572 -36.59 41.25 58.35
C ALA A 572 -37.00 42.74 58.36
#